data_AF-A0A224XBJ0-F1
#
_entry.id   AF-A0A224XBJ0-F1
#
_cell.length_a   1.000
_cell.length_b   1.000
_cell.length_c   1.000
_cell.angle_alpha   90.00
_cell.angle_beta   90.00
_cell.angle_gamma   90.00
#
_symmetry.space_group_name_H-M   'P 1'
#
loop_
_entity.id
_entity.type
_entity.pdbx_description
1 polymer ?
#
loop_
_entity_poly.entity_id
_entity_poly.type
_entity_poly.pdbx_seq_one_letter_code
_entity_poly.pdbx_strand_id
1 'polypeptide(L)'
;MLIWILGFMTLGTKADFNVYWNAPSSSCSKNFGINVTKDLLNNKVLVNNGERSIGDRIVIFYGMRFGKYPYIDTKNGSDINGGIPQLANLSEHLELARSDIEKMIPNLNFDGIGIIDWEKWRPIYNYNWGGMTIYKTRTMELVRKQNPCLPEQLVESTAEMQWEETAKQWMLKTLNLAKNMRPKARWCYYLFPDCYNYHGNDEPLQFFCNKTVQEYNDRLSWLWEASTAICPSIYFNNRQEKYNDQQRLWYLYGRLSEALRVSSPSKLIYPYVTYKNTKTRTDVPKEHFWRMLSLSASMGLDGIVIWGSSNYVKKKEDCEALASYVKNVIGPSVSTVSSNFNRCSKSICRGLGRCVWPDEPHTSWRYMGDNDSPYFVPENIVCRCHRNEGRYCNLSNFICQRL
;
A
#
# COMPACT_ATOMS: atom_id res chain seq x y z
N MET A 1 30.05 44.99 -14.65
CA MET A 1 28.63 44.57 -14.61
C MET A 1 28.57 43.08 -14.95
N LEU A 2 28.77 42.21 -13.95
CA LEU A 2 28.72 40.75 -14.13
C LEU A 2 27.32 40.27 -13.74
N ILE A 3 26.56 39.79 -14.72
CA ILE A 3 25.27 39.16 -14.51
C ILE A 3 25.53 37.75 -13.99
N TRP A 4 25.26 37.53 -12.70
CA TRP A 4 25.18 36.20 -12.13
C TRP A 4 23.89 35.54 -12.62
N ILE A 5 24.00 34.62 -13.58
CA ILE A 5 22.92 33.68 -13.90
C ILE A 5 22.90 32.66 -12.75
N LEU A 6 22.12 32.95 -11.72
CA LEU A 6 21.69 31.95 -10.74
C LEU A 6 20.78 30.96 -11.47
N GLY A 7 21.38 29.92 -12.04
CA GLY A 7 20.66 28.74 -12.46
C GLY A 7 20.05 28.07 -11.24
N PHE A 8 18.78 28.36 -10.96
CA PHE A 8 17.97 27.48 -10.12
C PHE A 8 17.85 26.15 -10.88
N MET A 9 18.73 25.19 -10.58
CA MET A 9 18.40 23.78 -10.79
C MET A 9 17.22 23.50 -9.87
N THR A 10 16.01 23.63 -10.41
CA THR A 10 14.86 22.97 -9.84
C THR A 10 15.19 21.48 -9.91
N LEU A 11 15.61 20.89 -8.78
CA LEU A 11 15.50 19.45 -8.58
C LEU A 11 14.00 19.12 -8.58
N GLY A 12 13.40 19.13 -9.77
CA GLY A 12 12.04 18.70 -10.01
C GLY A 12 12.03 17.21 -9.73
N THR A 13 11.47 16.82 -8.59
CA THR A 13 11.06 15.45 -8.33
C THR A 13 10.13 15.04 -9.47
N LYS A 14 10.65 14.24 -10.39
CA LYS A 14 9.91 13.76 -11.55
C LYS A 14 8.70 12.95 -11.06
N ALA A 15 7.52 13.24 -11.59
CA ALA A 15 6.33 12.45 -11.33
C ALA A 15 6.43 11.10 -12.07
N ASP A 16 7.19 10.18 -11.49
CA ASP A 16 7.33 8.80 -11.95
C ASP A 16 6.29 7.87 -11.30
N PHE A 17 5.86 6.85 -12.05
CA PHE A 17 5.05 5.74 -11.53
C PHE A 17 5.97 4.58 -11.18
N ASN A 18 6.20 4.35 -9.88
CA ASN A 18 7.24 3.43 -9.42
C ASN A 18 6.66 2.05 -9.08
N VAL A 19 7.07 1.02 -9.82
CA VAL A 19 6.62 -0.35 -9.58
C VAL A 19 7.69 -1.12 -8.81
N TYR A 20 7.37 -1.59 -7.61
CA TYR A 20 8.30 -2.32 -6.74
C TYR A 20 8.05 -3.82 -6.79
N TRP A 21 9.13 -4.61 -6.89
CA TRP A 21 9.09 -6.07 -6.80
C TRP A 21 9.29 -6.53 -5.37
N ASN A 22 8.26 -7.13 -4.78
CA ASN A 22 8.29 -7.74 -3.46
C ASN A 22 7.80 -9.20 -3.50
N ALA A 23 8.25 -9.95 -4.51
CA ALA A 23 8.02 -11.39 -4.61
C ALA A 23 9.33 -12.19 -4.41
N PRO A 24 9.25 -13.43 -3.91
CA PRO A 24 10.41 -14.22 -3.51
C PRO A 24 11.10 -14.92 -4.69
N SER A 25 11.41 -14.18 -5.76
CA SER A 25 12.04 -14.74 -6.98
C SER A 25 13.46 -15.27 -6.76
N SER A 26 14.17 -14.82 -5.71
CA SER A 26 15.50 -15.37 -5.37
C SER A 26 15.49 -16.87 -5.08
N SER A 27 14.38 -17.45 -4.61
CA SER A 27 14.24 -18.90 -4.46
C SER A 27 14.30 -19.61 -5.81
N CYS A 28 13.72 -19.03 -6.86
CA CYS A 28 13.77 -19.57 -8.21
C CYS A 28 15.19 -19.56 -8.77
N SER A 29 15.88 -18.43 -8.62
CA SER A 29 17.28 -18.28 -9.07
C SER A 29 18.20 -19.26 -8.37
N LYS A 30 18.10 -19.38 -7.04
CA LYS A 30 18.98 -20.23 -6.24
C LYS A 30 18.71 -21.72 -6.40
N ASN A 31 17.44 -22.13 -6.45
CA ASN A 31 17.09 -23.55 -6.42
C ASN A 31 16.95 -24.16 -7.81
N PHE A 32 16.61 -23.36 -8.83
CA PHE A 32 16.26 -23.86 -10.16
C PHE A 32 17.00 -23.15 -11.30
N GLY A 33 17.85 -22.16 -11.00
CA GLY A 33 18.56 -21.38 -12.02
C GLY A 33 17.66 -20.47 -12.86
N ILE A 34 16.42 -20.22 -12.43
CA ILE A 34 15.45 -19.39 -13.16
C ILE A 34 15.44 -17.99 -12.55
N ASN A 35 16.07 -17.04 -13.24
CA ASN A 35 16.20 -15.66 -12.78
C ASN A 35 15.35 -14.70 -13.64
N VAL A 36 14.48 -13.92 -13.00
CA VAL A 36 13.57 -12.97 -13.66
C VAL A 36 14.02 -11.51 -13.55
N THR A 37 15.14 -11.24 -12.84
CA THR A 37 15.63 -9.88 -12.54
C THR A 37 15.87 -9.06 -13.79
N LYS A 38 16.52 -9.64 -14.81
CA LYS A 38 16.86 -8.93 -16.03
C LYS A 38 15.60 -8.45 -16.75
N ASP A 39 14.58 -9.31 -16.85
CA ASP A 39 13.31 -8.96 -17.48
C ASP A 39 12.56 -7.88 -16.68
N LEU A 40 12.56 -7.97 -15.34
CA LEU A 40 11.98 -6.96 -14.46
C LEU A 40 12.66 -5.59 -14.64
N LEU A 41 13.99 -5.53 -14.58
CA LEU A 41 14.77 -4.30 -14.70
C LEU A 41 14.63 -3.67 -16.10
N ASN A 42 14.66 -4.48 -17.16
CA ASN A 42 14.45 -4.02 -18.53
C ASN A 42 13.08 -3.33 -18.72
N ASN A 43 12.08 -3.74 -17.91
CA ASN A 43 10.75 -3.16 -17.90
C ASN A 43 10.55 -2.14 -16.77
N LYS A 44 11.62 -1.57 -16.21
CA LYS A 44 11.61 -0.50 -15.19
C LYS A 44 10.96 -0.90 -13.86
N VAL A 45 10.88 -2.19 -13.55
CA VAL A 45 10.48 -2.65 -12.21
C VAL A 45 11.65 -2.45 -11.26
N LEU A 46 11.40 -1.84 -10.11
CA LEU A 46 12.37 -1.64 -9.04
C LEU A 46 12.52 -2.95 -8.25
N VAL A 47 13.66 -3.60 -8.42
CA VAL A 47 14.01 -4.86 -7.75
C VAL A 47 15.12 -4.60 -6.74
N ASN A 48 15.00 -5.19 -5.54
CA ASN A 48 16.11 -5.21 -4.59
C ASN A 48 17.34 -5.89 -5.20
N ASN A 49 18.53 -5.37 -4.89
CA ASN A 49 19.80 -5.94 -5.32
C ASN A 49 19.91 -7.43 -4.95
N GLY A 50 20.19 -8.27 -5.95
CA GLY A 50 20.31 -9.71 -5.79
C GLY A 50 19.00 -10.43 -5.46
N GLU A 51 17.84 -9.86 -5.81
CA GLU A 51 16.50 -10.45 -5.60
C GLU A 51 16.16 -10.73 -4.13
N ARG A 52 16.82 -10.01 -3.23
CA ARG A 52 16.62 -10.20 -1.80
C ARG A 52 15.22 -9.72 -1.43
N SER A 53 14.53 -10.48 -0.59
CA SER A 53 13.25 -10.06 -0.01
C SER A 53 13.38 -8.80 0.87
N ILE A 54 14.59 -8.51 1.32
CA ILE A 54 14.99 -7.34 2.11
C ILE A 54 16.15 -6.68 1.37
N GLY A 55 16.00 -5.42 0.96
CA GLY A 55 17.03 -4.74 0.18
C GLY A 55 16.86 -3.22 0.06
N ASP A 56 17.50 -2.66 -0.97
CA ASP A 56 17.69 -1.22 -1.19
C ASP A 56 16.46 -0.50 -1.76
N ARG A 57 15.43 -1.22 -2.21
CA ARG A 57 14.21 -0.64 -2.81
C ARG A 57 12.99 -0.80 -1.93
N ILE A 58 12.82 -1.97 -1.33
CA ILE A 58 11.64 -2.30 -0.54
C ILE A 58 11.99 -3.30 0.57
N VAL A 59 11.44 -3.08 1.75
CA VAL A 59 11.58 -3.97 2.91
C VAL A 59 10.22 -4.15 3.57
N ILE A 60 9.82 -5.42 3.75
CA ILE A 60 8.59 -5.80 4.44
C ILE A 60 8.94 -6.46 5.79
N PHE A 61 8.29 -5.97 6.84
CA PHE A 61 8.39 -6.45 8.21
C PHE A 61 7.14 -7.26 8.55
N TYR A 62 7.22 -8.57 8.37
CA TYR A 62 6.13 -9.49 8.75
C TYR A 62 5.94 -9.49 10.27
N GLY A 63 4.71 -9.38 10.75
CA GLY A 63 4.41 -9.21 12.18
C GLY A 63 5.02 -10.27 13.11
N MET A 64 5.22 -11.51 12.64
CA MET A 64 5.88 -12.57 13.43
C MET A 64 7.40 -12.38 13.59
N ARG A 65 8.00 -11.40 12.92
CA ARG A 65 9.46 -11.17 12.85
C ARG A 65 9.83 -9.69 12.99
N PHE A 66 8.96 -8.88 13.59
CA PHE A 66 9.20 -7.46 13.77
C PHE A 66 8.76 -6.98 15.14
N GLY A 67 9.74 -6.80 16.01
CA GLY A 67 9.53 -6.56 17.43
C GLY A 67 8.74 -7.68 18.10
N LYS A 68 8.21 -7.41 19.29
CA LYS A 68 7.30 -8.30 20.03
C LYS A 68 5.83 -7.97 19.75
N TYR A 69 5.40 -8.12 18.49
CA TYR A 69 4.00 -7.88 18.11
C TYR A 69 3.07 -8.85 18.88
N PRO A 70 2.08 -8.36 19.66
CA PRO A 70 1.19 -9.19 20.44
C PRO A 70 0.08 -9.77 19.57
N TYR A 71 -0.17 -11.06 19.72
CA TYR A 71 -1.29 -11.72 19.04
C TYR A 71 -1.69 -13.01 19.76
N ILE A 72 -2.92 -13.44 19.52
CA ILE A 72 -3.44 -14.72 19.99
C ILE A 72 -3.31 -15.73 18.85
N ASP A 73 -2.67 -16.87 19.09
CA ASP A 73 -2.65 -17.97 18.13
C ASP A 73 -4.00 -18.69 18.16
N THR A 74 -4.79 -18.51 17.10
CA THR A 74 -6.15 -19.05 17.01
C THR A 74 -6.21 -20.57 16.86
N LYS A 75 -5.08 -21.27 16.62
CA LYS A 75 -5.06 -22.73 16.53
C LYS A 75 -5.07 -23.41 17.90
N ASN A 76 -4.37 -22.84 18.87
CA ASN A 76 -4.20 -23.42 20.21
C ASN A 76 -4.65 -22.48 21.33
N GLY A 77 -5.08 -21.26 21.01
CA GLY A 77 -5.53 -20.24 21.97
C GLY A 77 -4.40 -19.58 22.76
N SER A 78 -3.14 -19.73 22.35
CA SER A 78 -1.99 -19.23 23.12
C SER A 78 -1.78 -17.73 22.95
N ASP A 79 -1.51 -17.04 24.07
CA ASP A 79 -1.16 -15.63 24.12
C ASP A 79 0.33 -15.46 23.75
N ILE A 80 0.61 -14.89 22.59
CA ILE A 80 1.98 -14.57 22.15
C ILE A 80 2.27 -13.11 22.47
N ASN A 81 3.38 -12.86 23.17
CA ASN A 81 3.76 -11.53 23.69
C ASN A 81 2.62 -10.85 24.49
N GLY A 82 1.85 -11.62 25.26
CA GLY A 82 0.71 -11.12 26.03
C GLY A 82 -0.65 -11.21 25.32
N GLY A 83 -0.70 -11.66 24.07
CA GLY A 83 -1.94 -11.93 23.33
C GLY A 83 -2.61 -10.68 22.78
N ILE A 84 -2.84 -9.68 23.64
CA ILE A 84 -3.45 -8.39 23.31
C ILE A 84 -2.53 -7.22 23.65
N PRO A 85 -2.62 -6.08 22.91
CA PRO A 85 -1.76 -4.91 23.15
C PRO A 85 -1.78 -4.37 24.59
N GLN A 86 -2.89 -4.50 25.32
CA GLN A 86 -3.06 -4.00 26.69
C GLN A 86 -2.28 -4.79 27.75
N LEU A 87 -1.91 -6.04 27.45
CA LEU A 87 -1.14 -6.92 28.35
C LEU A 87 0.32 -7.08 27.92
N ALA A 88 0.67 -6.56 26.75
CA ALA A 88 1.97 -6.74 26.14
C ALA A 88 2.97 -5.66 26.60
N ASN A 89 4.26 -6.00 26.66
CA ASN A 89 5.30 -5.04 27.01
C ASN A 89 5.75 -4.24 25.78
N LEU A 90 5.28 -2.99 25.69
CA LEU A 90 5.62 -2.09 24.59
C LEU A 90 7.09 -1.69 24.54
N SER A 91 7.78 -1.58 25.69
CA SER A 91 9.22 -1.23 25.70
C SER A 91 10.05 -2.33 25.06
N GLU A 92 9.82 -3.57 25.48
CA GLU A 92 10.49 -4.74 24.89
C GLU A 92 10.16 -4.90 23.40
N HIS A 93 8.93 -4.58 22.99
CA HIS A 93 8.57 -4.54 21.58
C HIS A 93 9.44 -3.56 20.80
N LEU A 94 9.57 -2.32 21.28
CA LEU A 94 10.31 -1.25 20.61
C LEU A 94 11.83 -1.50 20.60
N GLU A 95 12.39 -2.09 21.66
CA GLU A 95 13.80 -2.49 21.72
C GLU A 95 14.15 -3.55 20.66
N LEU A 96 13.31 -4.57 20.53
CA LEU A 96 13.50 -5.59 19.51
C LEU A 96 13.24 -5.02 18.10
N ALA A 97 12.19 -4.21 17.93
CA ALA A 97 11.89 -3.56 16.65
C ALA A 97 13.04 -2.66 16.17
N ARG A 98 13.73 -1.96 17.08
CA ARG A 98 14.94 -1.18 16.77
C ARG A 98 16.03 -2.08 16.19
N SER A 99 16.33 -3.18 16.87
CA SER A 99 17.33 -4.16 16.43
C SER A 99 16.97 -4.76 15.07
N ASP A 100 15.68 -5.07 14.85
CA ASP A 100 15.18 -5.59 13.58
C ASP A 100 15.34 -4.58 12.43
N ILE A 101 15.05 -3.29 12.66
CA ILE A 101 15.24 -2.22 11.66
C ILE A 101 16.72 -2.05 11.32
N GLU A 102 17.61 -2.05 12.32
CA GLU A 102 19.06 -1.97 12.11
C GLU A 102 19.58 -3.11 11.24
N LYS A 103 19.12 -4.33 11.53
CA LYS A 103 19.49 -5.53 10.78
C LYS A 103 18.93 -5.55 9.36
N MET A 104 17.65 -5.21 9.20
CA MET A 104 16.96 -5.33 7.92
C MET A 104 17.25 -4.17 6.97
N ILE A 105 17.49 -2.97 7.50
CA ILE A 105 17.77 -1.77 6.72
C ILE A 105 19.08 -1.16 7.21
N PRO A 106 20.26 -1.74 6.96
CA PRO A 106 21.52 -1.20 7.47
C PRO A 106 21.83 0.21 6.93
N ASN A 107 21.33 0.55 5.74
CA ASN A 107 21.50 1.87 5.15
C ASN A 107 20.63 2.93 5.87
N LEU A 108 21.26 3.83 6.62
CA LEU A 108 20.58 4.94 7.31
C LEU A 108 19.87 5.92 6.34
N ASN A 109 20.39 6.04 5.12
CA ASN A 109 19.84 6.88 4.06
C ASN A 109 18.83 6.13 3.16
N PHE A 110 18.34 4.96 3.59
CA PHE A 110 17.33 4.21 2.83
C PHE A 110 16.14 5.11 2.49
N ASP A 111 15.90 5.24 1.20
CA ASP A 111 14.85 6.04 0.60
C ASP A 111 13.85 5.18 -0.17
N GLY A 112 13.80 3.87 0.10
CA GLY A 112 12.84 2.92 -0.47
C GLY A 112 11.51 2.89 0.32
N ILE A 113 10.74 1.81 0.14
CA ILE A 113 9.49 1.58 0.89
C ILE A 113 9.73 0.64 2.07
N GLY A 114 9.33 1.07 3.27
CA GLY A 114 9.29 0.24 4.48
C GLY A 114 7.85 -0.13 4.82
N ILE A 115 7.52 -1.42 4.82
CA ILE A 115 6.16 -1.91 5.07
C ILE A 115 6.09 -2.66 6.38
N ILE A 116 5.18 -2.26 7.26
CA ILE A 116 4.84 -3.01 8.47
C ILE A 116 3.62 -3.86 8.17
N ASP A 117 3.77 -5.18 8.19
CA ASP A 117 2.74 -6.14 7.83
C ASP A 117 2.15 -6.80 9.08
N TRP A 118 1.21 -6.08 9.71
CA TRP A 118 0.51 -6.48 10.92
C TRP A 118 -0.95 -6.81 10.63
N GLU A 119 -1.27 -8.09 10.58
CA GLU A 119 -2.59 -8.56 10.17
C GLU A 119 -3.38 -9.29 11.25
N LYS A 120 -2.81 -9.53 12.44
CA LYS A 120 -3.43 -10.40 13.46
C LYS A 120 -4.67 -9.79 14.09
N TRP A 121 -4.70 -8.47 14.23
CA TRP A 121 -5.83 -7.70 14.74
C TRP A 121 -5.98 -6.39 13.98
N ARG A 122 -7.07 -5.65 14.23
CA ARG A 122 -7.35 -4.33 13.64
C ARG A 122 -7.41 -3.25 14.72
N PRO A 123 -6.92 -2.03 14.45
CA PRO A 123 -6.92 -0.95 15.43
C PRO A 123 -8.33 -0.47 15.78
N ILE A 124 -9.27 -0.53 14.83
CA ILE A 124 -10.69 -0.31 15.09
C ILE A 124 -11.28 -1.56 15.73
N TYR A 125 -11.86 -1.42 16.92
CA TYR A 125 -12.36 -2.52 17.74
C TYR A 125 -13.36 -3.39 16.96
N ASN A 126 -14.30 -2.76 16.26
CA ASN A 126 -15.37 -3.44 15.53
C ASN A 126 -14.92 -4.21 14.28
N TYR A 127 -13.70 -3.97 13.79
CA TYR A 127 -13.12 -4.75 12.69
C TYR A 127 -12.44 -6.04 13.15
N ASN A 128 -12.38 -6.30 14.45
CA ASN A 128 -11.93 -7.58 14.99
C ASN A 128 -13.07 -8.61 14.99
N TRP A 129 -13.62 -8.89 13.81
CA TRP A 129 -14.70 -9.86 13.58
C TRP A 129 -14.19 -11.24 13.14
N GLY A 130 -15.10 -12.21 13.06
CA GLY A 130 -14.78 -13.57 12.63
C GLY A 130 -13.75 -14.23 13.56
N GLY A 131 -12.63 -14.71 13.00
CA GLY A 131 -11.54 -15.27 13.81
C GLY A 131 -10.86 -14.28 14.76
N MET A 132 -11.09 -12.97 14.60
CA MET A 132 -10.54 -11.92 15.47
C MET A 132 -11.47 -11.57 16.64
N THR A 133 -12.67 -12.15 16.74
CA THR A 133 -13.59 -11.87 17.88
C THR A 133 -12.95 -12.20 19.23
N ILE A 134 -11.97 -13.10 19.26
CA ILE A 134 -11.20 -13.43 20.46
C ILE A 134 -10.51 -12.21 21.09
N TYR A 135 -10.11 -11.21 20.31
CA TYR A 135 -9.53 -9.97 20.82
C TYR A 135 -10.56 -9.12 21.58
N LYS A 136 -11.82 -9.10 21.09
CA LYS A 136 -12.94 -8.46 21.79
C LYS A 136 -13.20 -9.17 23.12
N THR A 137 -13.34 -10.49 23.09
CA THR A 137 -13.57 -11.32 24.29
C THR A 137 -12.49 -11.09 25.35
N ARG A 138 -11.22 -11.21 24.96
CA ARG A 138 -10.08 -11.05 25.87
C ARG A 138 -10.01 -9.65 26.48
N THR A 139 -10.34 -8.63 25.71
CA THR A 139 -10.37 -7.24 26.21
C THR A 139 -11.51 -7.04 27.20
N MET A 140 -12.71 -7.56 26.93
CA MET A 140 -13.83 -7.47 27.88
C MET A 140 -13.54 -8.23 29.19
N GLU A 141 -12.92 -9.41 29.12
CA GLU A 141 -12.46 -10.14 30.31
C GLU A 141 -11.46 -9.31 31.14
N LEU A 142 -10.51 -8.66 30.47
CA LEU A 142 -9.55 -7.77 31.12
C LEU A 142 -10.26 -6.60 31.81
N VAL A 143 -11.22 -5.97 31.13
CA VAL A 143 -12.02 -4.87 31.68
C VAL A 143 -12.79 -5.31 32.91
N ARG A 144 -13.49 -6.46 32.88
CA ARG A 144 -14.21 -7.00 34.05
C ARG A 144 -13.26 -7.27 35.21
N LYS A 145 -12.09 -7.87 34.93
CA LYS A 145 -11.08 -8.18 35.95
C LYS A 145 -10.51 -6.92 36.60
N GLN A 146 -10.24 -5.87 35.82
CA GLN A 146 -9.69 -4.61 36.31
C GLN A 146 -10.74 -3.72 36.99
N ASN A 147 -12.02 -3.90 36.66
CA ASN A 147 -13.11 -3.07 37.16
C ASN A 147 -14.27 -3.95 37.69
N PRO A 148 -14.12 -4.63 38.85
CA PRO A 148 -15.13 -5.58 39.35
C PRO A 148 -16.50 -4.97 39.65
N CYS A 149 -16.57 -3.65 39.85
CA CYS A 149 -17.81 -2.92 40.13
C CYS A 149 -18.42 -2.25 38.88
N LEU A 150 -17.80 -2.40 37.70
CA LEU A 150 -18.32 -1.81 36.47
C LEU A 150 -19.63 -2.50 36.07
N PRO A 151 -20.72 -1.74 35.80
CA PRO A 151 -21.95 -2.32 35.26
C PRO A 151 -21.69 -3.07 33.95
N GLU A 152 -22.28 -4.25 33.81
CA GLU A 152 -22.07 -5.12 32.63
C GLU A 152 -22.40 -4.40 31.31
N GLN A 153 -23.38 -3.49 31.31
CA GLN A 153 -23.74 -2.70 30.12
C GLN A 153 -22.65 -1.75 29.64
N LEU A 154 -21.67 -1.41 30.49
CA LEU A 154 -20.55 -0.51 30.18
C LEU A 154 -19.26 -1.25 29.83
N VAL A 155 -19.23 -2.59 29.94
CA VAL A 155 -18.01 -3.38 29.72
C VAL A 155 -17.55 -3.28 28.26
N GLU A 156 -18.45 -3.43 27.28
CA GLU A 156 -18.06 -3.41 25.86
C GLU A 156 -17.59 -2.02 25.41
N SER A 157 -18.28 -0.95 25.81
CA SER A 157 -17.85 0.42 25.46
C SER A 157 -16.51 0.79 26.10
N THR A 158 -16.27 0.34 27.34
CA THR A 158 -14.97 0.49 28.00
C THR A 158 -13.88 -0.33 27.29
N ALA A 159 -14.20 -1.55 26.85
CA ALA A 159 -13.30 -2.41 26.09
C ALA A 159 -12.94 -1.79 24.73
N GLU A 160 -13.90 -1.23 24.00
CA GLU A 160 -13.65 -0.51 22.74
C GLU A 160 -12.67 0.65 22.96
N MET A 161 -12.94 1.53 23.94
CA MET A 161 -12.06 2.67 24.23
C MET A 161 -10.64 2.25 24.59
N GLN A 162 -10.48 1.27 25.49
CA GLN A 162 -9.16 0.77 25.90
C GLN A 162 -8.41 0.09 24.75
N TRP A 163 -9.13 -0.69 23.92
CA TRP A 163 -8.55 -1.37 22.77
C TRP A 163 -8.00 -0.35 21.77
N GLU A 164 -8.82 0.60 21.33
CA GLU A 164 -8.43 1.51 20.25
C GLU A 164 -7.31 2.47 20.68
N GLU A 165 -7.36 2.98 21.91
CA GLU A 165 -6.28 3.83 22.44
C GLU A 165 -4.96 3.05 22.52
N THR A 166 -4.99 1.82 23.02
CA THR A 166 -3.78 1.00 23.11
C THR A 166 -3.27 0.61 21.72
N ALA A 167 -4.15 0.18 20.80
CA ALA A 167 -3.76 -0.17 19.44
C ALA A 167 -3.13 1.03 18.70
N LYS A 168 -3.71 2.23 18.87
CA LYS A 168 -3.15 3.49 18.38
C LYS A 168 -1.74 3.74 18.92
N GLN A 169 -1.54 3.62 20.22
CA GLN A 169 -0.23 3.82 20.84
C GLN A 169 0.83 2.85 20.29
N TRP A 170 0.49 1.57 20.16
CA TRP A 170 1.38 0.54 19.61
C TRP A 170 1.77 0.85 18.17
N MET A 171 0.79 1.12 17.31
CA MET A 171 1.06 1.39 15.89
C MET A 171 1.86 2.69 15.71
N LEU A 172 1.50 3.77 16.42
CA LEU A 172 2.21 5.05 16.32
C LEU A 172 3.65 4.98 16.83
N LYS A 173 3.89 4.36 17.99
CA LYS A 173 5.26 4.29 18.55
C LYS A 173 6.18 3.44 17.67
N THR A 174 5.66 2.35 17.10
CA THR A 174 6.40 1.50 16.17
C THR A 174 6.73 2.24 14.87
N LEU A 175 5.74 2.91 14.28
CA LEU A 175 5.92 3.69 13.06
C LEU A 175 6.87 4.87 13.26
N ASN A 176 6.77 5.58 14.39
CA ASN A 176 7.66 6.70 14.71
C ASN A 176 9.09 6.23 14.94
N LEU A 177 9.29 5.08 15.60
CA LEU A 177 10.62 4.47 15.71
C LEU A 177 11.21 4.21 14.31
N ALA A 178 10.46 3.55 13.43
CA ALA A 178 10.89 3.24 12.07
C ALA A 178 11.24 4.49 11.25
N LYS A 179 10.37 5.51 11.30
CA LYS A 179 10.60 6.81 10.65
C LYS A 179 11.83 7.53 11.19
N ASN A 180 12.01 7.58 12.51
CA ASN A 180 13.16 8.26 13.11
C ASN A 180 14.47 7.57 12.74
N MET A 181 14.45 6.24 12.66
CA MET A 181 15.63 5.46 12.28
C MET A 181 15.94 5.57 10.78
N ARG A 182 14.92 5.64 9.91
CA ARG A 182 15.07 5.74 8.44
C ARG A 182 14.19 6.88 7.91
N PRO A 183 14.61 8.15 8.07
CA PRO A 183 13.76 9.32 7.82
C PRO A 183 13.47 9.59 6.35
N LYS A 184 14.26 9.04 5.42
CA LYS A 184 14.06 9.17 3.98
C LYS A 184 13.13 8.10 3.40
N ALA A 185 12.82 7.06 4.18
CA ALA A 185 12.04 5.94 3.73
C ALA A 185 10.54 6.24 3.73
N ARG A 186 9.82 5.54 2.86
CA ARG A 186 8.37 5.61 2.72
C ARG A 186 7.75 4.50 3.55
N TRP A 187 7.41 4.81 4.79
CA TRP A 187 6.75 3.95 5.75
C TRP A 187 5.23 3.93 5.61
N CYS A 188 4.66 2.72 5.60
CA CYS A 188 3.23 2.44 5.61
C CYS A 188 2.93 1.13 6.34
N TYR A 189 1.71 0.97 6.83
CA TYR A 189 1.17 -0.34 7.19
C TYR A 189 0.53 -0.99 5.97
N TYR A 190 0.83 -2.26 5.72
CA TYR A 190 0.14 -3.04 4.69
C TYR A 190 -1.37 -3.12 5.01
N LEU A 191 -2.18 -3.22 3.95
CA LEU A 191 -3.64 -3.33 3.94
C LEU A 191 -4.40 -2.02 4.17
N PHE A 192 -3.81 -1.01 4.80
CA PHE A 192 -4.55 0.19 5.22
C PHE A 192 -4.57 1.31 4.13
N PRO A 193 -5.74 1.93 3.87
CA PRO A 193 -7.06 1.55 4.38
C PRO A 193 -7.61 0.30 3.66
N ASP A 194 -8.49 -0.44 4.34
CA ASP A 194 -9.39 -1.38 3.67
C ASP A 194 -10.75 -0.71 3.45
N CYS A 195 -11.43 -1.17 2.42
CA CYS A 195 -12.74 -0.72 1.98
C CYS A 195 -13.84 -1.69 2.39
N TYR A 196 -13.48 -2.96 2.64
CA TYR A 196 -14.40 -4.05 2.95
C TYR A 196 -15.53 -4.23 1.92
N ASN A 197 -15.32 -3.79 0.66
CA ASN A 197 -16.28 -3.82 -0.45
C ASN A 197 -16.44 -5.21 -1.09
N TYR A 198 -16.64 -6.24 -0.27
CA TYR A 198 -16.62 -7.64 -0.68
C TYR A 198 -17.96 -8.19 -1.21
N HIS A 199 -19.02 -7.38 -1.11
CA HIS A 199 -20.41 -7.77 -1.35
C HIS A 199 -21.09 -6.89 -2.41
N GLY A 200 -20.31 -6.26 -3.29
CA GLY A 200 -20.89 -5.56 -4.45
C GLY A 200 -21.63 -6.52 -5.37
N ASN A 201 -22.67 -6.02 -6.05
CA ASN A 201 -23.49 -6.75 -7.01
C ASN A 201 -23.44 -6.07 -8.38
N ASP A 202 -24.56 -5.51 -8.87
CA ASP A 202 -24.67 -5.04 -10.26
C ASP A 202 -24.48 -3.53 -10.43
N GLU A 203 -24.32 -2.78 -9.34
CA GLU A 203 -24.21 -1.31 -9.38
C GLU A 203 -22.84 -0.79 -8.92
N PRO A 204 -22.24 0.23 -9.57
CA PRO A 204 -20.93 0.78 -9.20
C PRO A 204 -20.86 1.25 -7.74
N LEU A 205 -21.92 1.92 -7.26
CA LEU A 205 -21.99 2.47 -5.89
C LEU A 205 -21.84 1.40 -4.82
N GLN A 206 -22.22 0.14 -5.10
CA GLN A 206 -22.10 -0.98 -4.16
C GLN A 206 -20.65 -1.44 -3.96
N PHE A 207 -19.73 -1.00 -4.81
CA PHE A 207 -18.30 -1.29 -4.70
C PHE A 207 -17.51 -0.16 -4.02
N PHE A 208 -18.12 0.98 -3.73
CA PHE A 208 -17.50 1.98 -2.87
C PHE A 208 -17.51 1.53 -1.41
N CYS A 209 -16.58 2.06 -0.63
CA CYS A 209 -16.58 1.83 0.81
C CYS A 209 -17.80 2.52 1.38
N ASN A 210 -18.62 1.77 2.13
CA ASN A 210 -19.83 2.32 2.70
C ASN A 210 -19.50 3.41 3.74
N LYS A 211 -20.51 4.22 4.10
CA LYS A 211 -20.34 5.35 5.01
C LYS A 211 -19.75 4.95 6.37
N THR A 212 -20.19 3.82 6.94
CA THR A 212 -19.66 3.32 8.22
C THR A 212 -18.18 2.95 8.11
N VAL A 213 -17.74 2.38 6.98
CA VAL A 213 -16.32 2.10 6.74
C VAL A 213 -15.52 3.39 6.62
N GLN A 214 -16.06 4.39 5.91
CA GLN A 214 -15.43 5.71 5.81
C GLN A 214 -15.28 6.37 7.20
N GLU A 215 -16.32 6.33 8.02
CA GLU A 215 -16.30 6.87 9.40
C GLU A 215 -15.26 6.17 10.29
N TYR A 216 -15.12 4.84 10.19
CA TYR A 216 -14.06 4.12 10.91
C TYR A 216 -12.67 4.44 10.37
N ASN A 217 -12.51 4.60 9.05
CA ASN A 217 -11.25 5.04 8.48
C ASN A 217 -10.93 6.50 8.85
N ASP A 218 -11.92 7.35 9.08
CA ASP A 218 -11.72 8.73 9.55
C ASP A 218 -11.20 8.76 10.99
N ARG A 219 -11.64 7.83 11.85
CA ARG A 219 -11.08 7.62 13.22
C ARG A 219 -9.60 7.22 13.20
N LEU A 220 -9.08 6.75 12.06
CA LEU A 220 -7.67 6.41 11.84
C LEU A 220 -6.85 7.58 11.26
N SER A 221 -7.35 8.82 11.30
CA SER A 221 -6.61 10.02 10.86
C SER A 221 -5.17 10.07 11.39
N TRP A 222 -4.98 9.70 12.66
CA TRP A 222 -3.67 9.60 13.31
C TRP A 222 -2.68 8.67 12.57
N LEU A 223 -3.16 7.60 11.94
CA LEU A 223 -2.35 6.66 11.16
C LEU A 223 -1.95 7.28 9.82
N TRP A 224 -2.91 7.93 9.15
CA TRP A 224 -2.69 8.58 7.85
C TRP A 224 -1.70 9.72 7.97
N GLU A 225 -1.85 10.56 8.99
CA GLU A 225 -0.98 11.69 9.31
C GLU A 225 0.45 11.21 9.62
N ALA A 226 0.58 10.21 10.49
CA ALA A 226 1.88 9.69 10.90
C ALA A 226 2.61 8.93 9.77
N SER A 227 1.90 8.25 8.87
CA SER A 227 2.51 7.49 7.78
C SER A 227 3.17 8.41 6.74
N THR A 228 4.21 7.96 6.07
CA THR A 228 4.79 8.71 4.93
C THR A 228 4.28 8.20 3.58
N ALA A 229 3.66 7.02 3.57
CA ALA A 229 2.94 6.45 2.44
C ALA A 229 1.70 5.67 2.92
N ILE A 230 0.78 5.37 1.99
CA ILE A 230 -0.42 4.54 2.22
C ILE A 230 -0.31 3.31 1.31
N CYS A 231 -0.61 2.13 1.86
CA CYS A 231 -0.37 0.85 1.20
C CYS A 231 -1.62 -0.04 1.25
N PRO A 232 -2.71 0.33 0.53
CA PRO A 232 -3.91 -0.48 0.49
C PRO A 232 -3.64 -1.78 -0.26
N SER A 233 -4.33 -2.87 0.09
CA SER A 233 -4.32 -4.08 -0.75
C SER A 233 -5.39 -3.96 -1.82
N ILE A 234 -5.09 -4.35 -3.06
CA ILE A 234 -6.07 -4.50 -4.15
C ILE A 234 -5.98 -5.89 -4.80
N TYR A 235 -5.55 -6.88 -4.01
CA TYR A 235 -5.31 -8.25 -4.49
C TYR A 235 -6.52 -8.88 -5.18
N PHE A 236 -6.26 -9.46 -6.36
CA PHE A 236 -7.15 -10.45 -6.95
C PHE A 236 -7.24 -11.70 -6.07
N ASN A 237 -8.45 -12.05 -5.68
CA ASN A 237 -8.74 -13.18 -4.81
C ASN A 237 -10.02 -13.89 -5.27
N ASN A 238 -10.34 -15.02 -4.65
CA ASN A 238 -11.50 -15.84 -4.98
C ASN A 238 -12.85 -15.09 -4.90
N ARG A 239 -12.96 -13.99 -4.13
CA ARG A 239 -14.17 -13.16 -4.13
C ARG A 239 -14.33 -12.37 -5.42
N GLN A 240 -13.23 -12.05 -6.10
CA GLN A 240 -13.26 -11.36 -7.39
C GLN A 240 -13.45 -12.30 -8.58
N GLU A 241 -13.25 -13.62 -8.39
CA GLU A 241 -13.47 -14.60 -9.46
C GLU A 241 -14.95 -14.66 -9.89
N LYS A 242 -15.89 -14.47 -8.95
CA LYS A 242 -17.34 -14.41 -9.23
C LYS A 242 -17.75 -13.15 -10.01
N TYR A 243 -16.91 -12.11 -10.01
CA TYR A 243 -17.20 -10.84 -10.65
C TYR A 243 -16.84 -10.87 -12.12
N ASN A 244 -17.68 -10.23 -12.94
CA ASN A 244 -17.31 -9.91 -14.31
C ASN A 244 -16.26 -8.79 -14.34
N ASP A 245 -15.78 -8.50 -15.55
CA ASP A 245 -14.71 -7.54 -15.78
C ASP A 245 -15.02 -6.11 -15.33
N GLN A 246 -16.29 -5.69 -15.44
CA GLN A 246 -16.75 -4.37 -15.03
C GLN A 246 -16.87 -4.27 -13.50
N GLN A 247 -17.42 -5.29 -12.85
CA GLN A 247 -17.51 -5.37 -11.40
C GLN A 247 -16.13 -5.40 -10.73
N ARG A 248 -15.17 -6.11 -11.34
CA ARG A 248 -13.76 -6.07 -10.90
C ARG A 248 -13.16 -4.67 -10.99
N LEU A 249 -13.49 -3.90 -12.03
CA LEU A 249 -13.06 -2.51 -12.13
C LEU A 249 -13.67 -1.62 -11.05
N TRP A 250 -14.97 -1.75 -10.78
CA TRP A 250 -15.62 -1.02 -9.69
C TRP A 250 -15.03 -1.39 -8.33
N TYR A 251 -14.74 -2.67 -8.11
CA TYR A 251 -14.07 -3.16 -6.90
C TYR A 251 -12.70 -2.48 -6.68
N LEU A 252 -11.86 -2.45 -7.72
CA LEU A 252 -10.56 -1.77 -7.66
C LEU A 252 -10.74 -0.27 -7.41
N TYR A 253 -11.64 0.38 -8.15
CA TYR A 253 -11.89 1.82 -8.04
C TYR A 253 -12.33 2.22 -6.63
N GLY A 254 -13.23 1.46 -6.00
CA GLY A 254 -13.70 1.75 -4.64
C GLY A 254 -12.56 1.73 -3.61
N ARG A 255 -11.67 0.73 -3.68
CA ARG A 255 -10.52 0.62 -2.78
C ARG A 255 -9.49 1.75 -3.00
N LEU A 256 -9.22 2.08 -4.26
CA LEU A 256 -8.30 3.17 -4.60
C LEU A 256 -8.87 4.55 -4.24
N SER A 257 -10.18 4.74 -4.41
CA SER A 257 -10.87 5.97 -4.04
C SER A 257 -10.81 6.23 -2.54
N GLU A 258 -10.93 5.18 -1.71
CA GLU A 258 -10.80 5.34 -0.27
C GLU A 258 -9.37 5.66 0.16
N ALA A 259 -8.37 5.02 -0.45
CA ALA A 259 -6.98 5.37 -0.23
C ALA A 259 -6.71 6.84 -0.56
N LEU A 260 -7.31 7.36 -1.65
CA LEU A 260 -7.23 8.78 -1.99
C LEU A 260 -7.98 9.67 -0.97
N ARG A 261 -9.19 9.27 -0.56
CA ARG A 261 -10.05 10.04 0.36
C ARG A 261 -9.38 10.28 1.71
N VAL A 262 -8.73 9.25 2.27
CA VAL A 262 -8.04 9.36 3.57
C VAL A 262 -6.64 9.97 3.45
N SER A 263 -6.12 10.15 2.23
CA SER A 263 -4.78 10.69 1.98
C SER A 263 -4.76 12.21 1.96
N SER A 264 -3.62 12.80 2.37
CA SER A 264 -3.32 14.18 1.99
C SER A 264 -2.84 14.24 0.52
N PRO A 265 -2.99 15.38 -0.19
CA PRO A 265 -2.51 15.52 -1.57
C PRO A 265 -1.04 15.15 -1.78
N SER A 266 -0.19 15.44 -0.79
CA SER A 266 1.24 15.15 -0.78
C SER A 266 1.61 13.73 -0.34
N LYS A 267 0.67 12.95 0.18
CA LYS A 267 0.92 11.57 0.64
C LYS A 267 1.13 10.65 -0.56
N LEU A 268 2.12 9.77 -0.45
CA LEU A 268 2.41 8.78 -1.46
C LEU A 268 1.49 7.57 -1.28
N ILE A 269 0.99 6.98 -2.36
CA ILE A 269 0.11 5.80 -2.31
C ILE A 269 0.68 4.69 -3.20
N TYR A 270 0.91 3.52 -2.60
CA TYR A 270 1.44 2.32 -3.27
C TYR A 270 0.53 1.12 -3.00
N PRO A 271 -0.51 0.92 -3.82
CA PRO A 271 -1.36 -0.26 -3.71
C PRO A 271 -0.56 -1.54 -3.89
N TYR A 272 -0.90 -2.53 -3.07
CA TYR A 272 -0.37 -3.88 -3.14
C TYR A 272 -1.19 -4.70 -4.13
N VAL A 273 -0.51 -5.25 -5.14
CA VAL A 273 -1.06 -6.18 -6.13
C VAL A 273 -0.41 -7.55 -5.97
N THR A 274 -1.12 -8.59 -6.39
CA THR A 274 -0.60 -9.96 -6.49
C THR A 274 -0.64 -10.42 -7.94
N TYR A 275 0.25 -11.31 -8.33
CA TYR A 275 0.22 -11.97 -9.65
C TYR A 275 -0.41 -13.37 -9.60
N LYS A 276 -0.75 -13.88 -8.41
CA LYS A 276 -1.51 -15.12 -8.21
C LYS A 276 -2.70 -14.91 -7.28
N ASN A 277 -3.79 -15.62 -7.54
CA ASN A 277 -4.93 -15.70 -6.62
C ASN A 277 -4.46 -16.25 -5.27
N THR A 278 -4.80 -15.54 -4.19
CA THR A 278 -4.33 -15.84 -2.84
C THR A 278 -4.71 -17.22 -2.31
N LYS A 279 -5.81 -17.79 -2.80
CA LYS A 279 -6.34 -19.11 -2.38
C LYS A 279 -6.00 -20.22 -3.38
N THR A 280 -6.39 -20.04 -4.65
CA THR A 280 -6.26 -21.09 -5.69
C THR A 280 -4.86 -21.17 -6.28
N ARG A 281 -4.02 -20.14 -6.09
CA ARG A 281 -2.65 -20.02 -6.64
C ARG A 281 -2.59 -20.02 -8.18
N THR A 282 -3.73 -19.87 -8.84
CA THR A 282 -3.81 -19.61 -10.28
C THR A 282 -3.29 -18.21 -10.59
N ASP A 283 -2.76 -18.02 -11.78
CA ASP A 283 -2.28 -16.71 -12.21
C ASP A 283 -3.43 -15.72 -12.33
N VAL A 284 -3.17 -14.47 -11.98
CA VAL A 284 -4.13 -13.39 -12.21
C VAL A 284 -4.32 -13.22 -13.72
N PRO A 285 -5.57 -13.16 -14.23
CA PRO A 285 -5.80 -12.93 -15.65
C PRO A 285 -5.05 -11.69 -16.15
N LYS A 286 -4.40 -11.79 -17.32
CA LYS A 286 -3.59 -10.72 -17.92
C LYS A 286 -4.32 -9.38 -17.88
N GLU A 287 -5.54 -9.33 -18.42
CA GLU A 287 -6.35 -8.11 -18.48
C GLU A 287 -6.61 -7.49 -17.10
N HIS A 288 -6.84 -8.33 -16.09
CA HIS A 288 -7.06 -7.83 -14.73
C HIS A 288 -5.78 -7.31 -14.09
N PHE A 289 -4.63 -7.94 -14.33
CA PHE A 289 -3.34 -7.42 -13.87
C PHE A 289 -3.03 -6.05 -14.47
N TRP A 290 -3.25 -5.91 -15.79
CA TRP A 290 -3.12 -4.62 -16.47
C TRP A 290 -4.04 -3.56 -15.85
N ARG A 291 -5.30 -3.89 -15.57
CA ARG A 291 -6.24 -2.94 -14.93
C ARG A 291 -5.80 -2.50 -13.54
N MET A 292 -5.24 -3.39 -12.70
CA MET A 292 -4.72 -3.00 -11.39
C MET A 292 -3.63 -1.92 -11.50
N LEU A 293 -2.70 -2.07 -12.45
CA LEU A 293 -1.64 -1.08 -12.70
C LEU A 293 -2.20 0.20 -13.32
N SER A 294 -2.92 0.05 -14.43
CA SER A 294 -3.40 1.16 -15.25
C SER A 294 -4.39 2.06 -14.51
N LEU A 295 -5.29 1.48 -13.71
CA LEU A 295 -6.24 2.26 -12.91
C LEU A 295 -5.53 3.00 -11.78
N SER A 296 -4.55 2.36 -11.13
CA SER A 296 -3.74 3.04 -10.12
C SER A 296 -2.99 4.24 -10.73
N ALA A 297 -2.45 4.07 -11.94
CA ALA A 297 -1.78 5.15 -12.67
C ALA A 297 -2.74 6.27 -13.11
N SER A 298 -3.91 5.94 -13.66
CA SER A 298 -4.88 6.93 -14.16
C SER A 298 -5.58 7.71 -13.03
N MET A 299 -5.60 7.15 -11.82
CA MET A 299 -6.04 7.84 -10.61
C MET A 299 -4.93 8.68 -9.94
N GLY A 300 -3.74 8.76 -10.55
CA GLY A 300 -2.65 9.64 -10.10
C GLY A 300 -1.88 9.15 -8.88
N LEU A 301 -1.86 7.84 -8.63
CA LEU A 301 -1.08 7.23 -7.55
C LEU A 301 0.42 7.18 -7.90
N ASP A 302 1.26 6.93 -6.89
CA ASP A 302 2.72 7.04 -6.97
C ASP A 302 3.40 5.81 -7.58
N GLY A 303 2.67 4.71 -7.70
CA GLY A 303 3.20 3.42 -8.08
C GLY A 303 2.39 2.28 -7.49
N ILE A 304 2.98 1.08 -7.49
CA ILE A 304 2.41 -0.13 -6.89
C ILE A 304 3.52 -1.02 -6.31
N VAL A 305 3.13 -1.93 -5.43
CA VAL A 305 3.98 -3.04 -4.97
C VAL A 305 3.43 -4.36 -5.50
N ILE A 306 4.22 -5.09 -6.28
CA ILE A 306 3.89 -6.45 -6.72
C ILE A 306 4.42 -7.43 -5.67
N TRP A 307 3.50 -8.03 -4.93
CA TRP A 307 3.81 -8.98 -3.87
C TRP A 307 3.62 -10.43 -4.33
N GLY A 308 4.40 -11.34 -3.74
CA GLY A 308 4.22 -12.79 -3.92
C GLY A 308 4.48 -13.57 -2.65
N SER A 309 3.74 -14.66 -2.46
CA SER A 309 3.98 -15.61 -1.36
C SER A 309 5.15 -16.54 -1.70
N SER A 310 5.91 -16.98 -0.69
CA SER A 310 6.89 -18.07 -0.85
C SER A 310 6.24 -19.38 -1.31
N ASN A 311 4.92 -19.53 -1.12
CA ASN A 311 4.17 -20.67 -1.63
C ASN A 311 3.96 -20.66 -3.15
N TYR A 312 4.27 -19.56 -3.83
CA TYR A 312 4.07 -19.39 -5.28
C TYR A 312 5.26 -19.83 -6.12
N VAL A 313 6.37 -20.20 -5.50
CA VAL A 313 7.67 -20.46 -6.15
C VAL A 313 8.36 -21.68 -5.53
N LYS A 314 7.57 -22.72 -5.20
CA LYS A 314 8.06 -23.89 -4.45
C LYS A 314 8.76 -24.91 -5.34
N LYS A 315 8.29 -25.05 -6.58
CA LYS A 315 8.80 -26.02 -7.54
C LYS A 315 9.34 -25.34 -8.79
N LYS A 316 10.06 -26.10 -9.62
CA LYS A 316 10.62 -25.59 -10.87
C LYS A 316 9.53 -25.06 -11.79
N GLU A 317 8.41 -25.78 -11.90
CA GLU A 317 7.28 -25.41 -12.75
C GLU A 317 6.62 -24.10 -12.29
N ASP A 318 6.55 -23.87 -10.98
CA ASP A 318 6.05 -22.60 -10.42
C ASP A 318 6.94 -21.42 -10.86
N CYS A 319 8.26 -21.64 -10.87
CA CYS A 319 9.25 -20.64 -11.27
C CYS A 319 9.27 -20.40 -12.79
N GLU A 320 9.06 -21.44 -13.60
CA GLU A 320 8.89 -21.31 -15.05
C GLU A 320 7.60 -20.53 -15.38
N ALA A 321 6.50 -20.82 -14.67
CA ALA A 321 5.26 -20.07 -14.77
C ALA A 321 5.45 -18.60 -14.37
N LEU A 322 6.15 -18.33 -13.27
CA LEU A 322 6.52 -16.96 -12.86
C LEU A 322 7.33 -16.25 -13.94
N ALA A 323 8.37 -16.89 -14.50
CA ALA A 323 9.19 -16.31 -15.55
C ALA A 323 8.37 -15.98 -16.81
N SER A 324 7.48 -16.90 -17.21
CA SER A 324 6.54 -16.65 -18.31
C SER A 324 5.61 -15.48 -18.02
N TYR A 325 5.03 -15.41 -16.82
CA TYR A 325 4.13 -14.33 -16.42
C TYR A 325 4.85 -12.97 -16.34
N VAL A 326 6.10 -12.96 -15.85
CA VAL A 326 6.95 -11.75 -15.86
C VAL A 326 7.17 -11.27 -17.29
N LYS A 327 7.57 -12.17 -18.19
CA LYS A 327 7.88 -11.84 -19.58
C LYS A 327 6.65 -11.37 -20.37
N ASN A 328 5.51 -12.03 -20.16
CA ASN A 328 4.33 -11.88 -21.02
C ASN A 328 3.25 -10.94 -20.46
N VAL A 329 3.27 -10.66 -19.14
CA VAL A 329 2.25 -9.84 -18.47
C VAL A 329 2.86 -8.68 -17.70
N ILE A 330 3.70 -8.96 -16.69
CA ILE A 330 4.21 -7.92 -15.79
C ILE A 330 5.09 -6.93 -16.55
N GLY A 331 6.11 -7.42 -17.26
CA GLY A 331 7.06 -6.57 -17.98
C GLY A 331 6.35 -5.61 -18.94
N PRO A 332 5.59 -6.13 -19.93
CA PRO A 332 4.85 -5.30 -20.86
C PRO A 332 3.90 -4.30 -20.20
N SER A 333 3.11 -4.73 -19.19
CA SER A 333 2.19 -3.82 -18.49
C SER A 333 2.90 -2.68 -17.78
N VAL A 334 4.00 -2.96 -17.07
CA VAL A 334 4.76 -1.93 -16.35
C VAL A 334 5.39 -0.96 -17.34
N SER A 335 5.99 -1.46 -18.41
CA SER A 335 6.65 -0.62 -19.42
C SER A 335 5.66 0.33 -20.09
N THR A 336 4.51 -0.19 -20.56
CA THR A 336 3.45 0.61 -21.20
C THR A 336 2.87 1.64 -20.24
N VAL A 337 2.41 1.21 -19.07
CA VAL A 337 1.77 2.10 -18.08
C VAL A 337 2.73 3.20 -17.62
N SER A 338 3.97 2.84 -17.28
CA SER A 338 4.96 3.83 -16.82
C SER A 338 5.36 4.79 -17.94
N SER A 339 5.36 4.35 -19.20
CA SER A 339 5.63 5.21 -20.36
C SER A 339 4.50 6.21 -20.59
N ASN A 340 3.25 5.74 -20.64
CA ASN A 340 2.06 6.57 -20.83
C ASN A 340 1.89 7.58 -19.68
N PHE A 341 2.08 7.14 -18.43
CA PHE A 341 2.05 8.00 -17.26
C PHE A 341 3.08 9.14 -17.36
N ASN A 342 4.32 8.80 -17.71
CA ASN A 342 5.39 9.78 -17.88
C ASN A 342 5.12 10.74 -19.06
N ARG A 343 4.59 10.24 -20.17
CA ARG A 343 4.22 11.08 -21.33
C ARG A 343 3.14 12.07 -20.92
N CYS A 344 2.07 11.60 -20.28
CA CYS A 344 0.99 12.47 -19.83
C CYS A 344 1.48 13.51 -18.83
N SER A 345 2.26 13.08 -17.82
CA SER A 345 2.86 13.98 -16.84
C SER A 345 3.65 15.09 -17.52
N LYS A 346 4.50 14.77 -18.50
CA LYS A 346 5.31 15.76 -19.23
C LYS A 346 4.47 16.67 -20.13
N SER A 347 3.54 16.11 -20.89
CA SER A 347 2.78 16.85 -21.91
C SER A 347 1.67 17.72 -21.31
N ILE A 348 1.01 17.26 -20.25
CA ILE A 348 -0.13 17.95 -19.63
C ILE A 348 0.28 18.64 -18.32
N CYS A 349 1.01 17.94 -17.46
CA CYS A 349 1.35 18.40 -16.11
C CYS A 349 2.78 18.97 -15.98
N ARG A 350 3.45 19.24 -17.11
CA ARG A 350 4.81 19.81 -17.19
C ARG A 350 5.90 18.99 -16.47
N GLY A 351 5.63 17.71 -16.21
CA GLY A 351 6.49 16.82 -15.40
C GLY A 351 6.42 17.08 -13.90
N LEU A 352 5.56 18.00 -13.44
CA LEU A 352 5.43 18.46 -12.05
C LEU A 352 4.20 17.89 -11.33
N GLY A 353 3.42 17.05 -12.03
CA GLY A 353 2.24 16.39 -11.49
C GLY A 353 1.83 15.18 -12.30
N ARG A 354 0.73 14.57 -11.86
CA ARG A 354 0.20 13.31 -12.39
C ARG A 354 -1.16 13.55 -12.99
N CYS A 355 -1.38 13.05 -14.20
CA CYS A 355 -2.67 13.17 -14.87
C CYS A 355 -3.73 12.35 -14.15
N VAL A 356 -4.91 12.94 -13.99
CA VAL A 356 -6.13 12.26 -13.54
C VAL A 356 -7.31 12.72 -14.39
N TRP A 357 -8.34 11.87 -14.50
CA TRP A 357 -9.56 12.12 -15.28
C TRP A 357 -10.79 12.11 -14.36
N PRO A 358 -11.19 13.25 -13.79
CA PRO A 358 -12.30 13.33 -12.84
C PRO A 358 -13.62 12.80 -13.42
N ASP A 359 -13.84 13.01 -14.72
CA ASP A 359 -15.08 12.67 -15.41
C ASP A 359 -15.08 11.25 -16.01
N GLU A 360 -13.98 10.50 -15.88
CA GLU A 360 -13.82 9.13 -16.40
C GLU A 360 -13.35 8.14 -15.32
N PRO A 361 -14.06 8.00 -14.19
CA PRO A 361 -13.59 7.25 -13.02
C PRO A 361 -13.34 5.77 -13.32
N HIS A 362 -14.10 5.16 -14.23
CA HIS A 362 -14.03 3.72 -14.50
C HIS A 362 -13.40 3.36 -15.87
N THR A 363 -13.06 4.36 -16.69
CA THR A 363 -12.57 4.15 -18.07
C THR A 363 -11.17 4.71 -18.32
N SER A 364 -10.71 5.67 -17.49
CA SER A 364 -9.41 6.35 -17.67
C SER A 364 -8.19 5.42 -17.63
N TRP A 365 -8.32 4.22 -17.07
CA TRP A 365 -7.27 3.20 -17.09
C TRP A 365 -6.86 2.82 -18.53
N ARG A 366 -7.76 2.97 -19.51
CA ARG A 366 -7.47 2.68 -20.92
C ARG A 366 -6.33 3.55 -21.45
N TYR A 367 -6.28 4.83 -21.10
CA TYR A 367 -5.19 5.73 -21.50
C TYR A 367 -3.82 5.36 -20.89
N MET A 368 -3.79 4.56 -19.82
CA MET A 368 -2.55 4.08 -19.24
C MET A 368 -2.14 2.74 -19.80
N GLY A 369 -3.10 1.84 -20.05
CA GLY A 369 -2.87 0.50 -20.58
C GLY A 369 -2.80 0.39 -22.10
N ASP A 370 -3.00 1.47 -22.85
CA ASP A 370 -2.99 1.45 -24.31
C ASP A 370 -1.55 1.39 -24.86
N ASN A 371 -1.30 0.40 -25.73
CA ASN A 371 0.00 0.18 -26.36
C ASN A 371 0.24 1.11 -27.57
N ASP A 372 -0.81 1.70 -28.13
CA ASP A 372 -0.74 2.50 -29.37
C ASP A 372 -0.53 3.99 -29.11
N SER A 373 0.13 4.31 -27.98
CA SER A 373 0.46 5.68 -27.60
C SER A 373 -0.76 6.62 -27.57
N PRO A 374 -1.65 6.47 -26.57
CA PRO A 374 -2.89 7.24 -26.49
C PRO A 374 -2.66 8.74 -26.54
N TYR A 375 -3.55 9.41 -27.28
CA TYR A 375 -3.65 10.85 -27.29
C TYR A 375 -4.31 11.33 -25.98
N PHE A 376 -3.71 12.33 -25.35
CA PHE A 376 -4.21 12.91 -24.10
C PHE A 376 -4.92 14.23 -24.39
N VAL A 377 -6.23 14.26 -24.22
CA VAL A 377 -7.08 15.45 -24.40
C VAL A 377 -6.96 16.34 -23.14
N PRO A 378 -6.29 17.51 -23.20
CA PRO A 378 -6.01 18.32 -22.01
C PRO A 378 -7.25 18.78 -21.24
N GLU A 379 -8.39 18.94 -21.92
CA GLU A 379 -9.66 19.40 -21.36
C GLU A 379 -10.30 18.36 -20.43
N ASN A 380 -10.01 17.07 -20.63
CA ASN A 380 -10.52 15.98 -19.80
C ASN A 380 -9.59 15.66 -18.61
N ILE A 381 -8.42 16.31 -18.57
CA ILE A 381 -7.36 15.98 -17.62
C ILE A 381 -7.17 17.13 -16.63
N VAL A 382 -6.94 16.76 -15.38
CA VAL A 382 -6.39 17.64 -14.35
C VAL A 382 -5.15 17.00 -13.74
N CYS A 383 -4.31 17.78 -13.07
CA CYS A 383 -3.06 17.31 -12.52
C CYS A 383 -3.08 17.25 -10.99
N ARG A 384 -2.73 16.10 -10.42
CA ARG A 384 -2.33 15.98 -9.01
C ARG A 384 -0.87 16.42 -8.89
N CYS A 385 -0.67 17.65 -8.44
CA CYS A 385 0.64 18.29 -8.41
C CYS A 385 1.48 17.87 -7.20
N HIS A 386 2.80 17.86 -7.36
CA HIS A 386 3.70 17.46 -6.27
C HIS A 386 3.94 18.59 -5.25
N ARG A 387 4.15 19.81 -5.74
CA ARG A 387 4.38 21.03 -4.93
C ARG A 387 3.64 22.26 -5.46
N ASN A 388 3.41 22.31 -6.78
CA ASN A 388 2.73 23.42 -7.44
C ASN A 388 1.21 23.29 -7.28
N GLU A 389 0.49 24.34 -7.69
CA GLU A 389 -0.97 24.40 -7.63
C GLU A 389 -1.57 24.60 -9.03
N GLY A 390 -2.90 24.60 -9.08
CA GLY A 390 -3.67 24.81 -10.30
C GLY A 390 -3.81 23.56 -11.17
N ARG A 391 -4.67 23.68 -12.20
CA ARG A 391 -5.13 22.56 -13.02
C ARG A 391 -4.01 21.75 -13.68
N TYR A 392 -2.92 22.42 -14.07
CA TYR A 392 -1.79 21.85 -14.81
C TYR A 392 -0.43 22.00 -14.10
N CYS A 393 -0.44 22.19 -12.78
CA CYS A 393 0.77 22.39 -11.96
C CYS A 393 1.60 23.62 -12.37
N ASN A 394 0.90 24.70 -12.71
CA ASN A 394 1.54 25.97 -13.02
C ASN A 394 2.18 26.53 -11.72
N LEU A 395 3.29 27.25 -11.85
CA LEU A 395 3.83 27.98 -10.70
C LEU A 395 2.74 28.95 -10.20
N SER A 396 2.41 28.89 -8.91
CA SER A 396 1.61 29.94 -8.30
C SER A 396 2.43 31.23 -8.41
N ASN A 397 1.88 32.24 -9.09
CA ASN A 397 2.42 33.59 -9.04
C ASN A 397 2.20 34.14 -7.62
N PHE A 398 2.98 33.67 -6.64
CA PHE A 398 3.23 34.47 -5.46
C PHE A 398 4.12 35.62 -5.93
N ILE A 399 3.47 36.67 -6.43
CA ILE A 399 4.04 38.00 -6.52
C ILE A 399 4.54 38.30 -5.11
N CYS A 400 5.86 38.32 -4.95
CA CYS A 400 6.50 39.01 -3.85
C CYS A 400 5.99 40.46 -3.91
N GLN A 401 4.95 40.80 -3.15
CA GLN A 401 4.73 42.18 -2.77
C GLN A 401 5.92 42.54 -1.90
N ARG A 402 6.93 43.14 -2.54
CA ARG A 402 8.01 43.82 -1.85
C ARG A 402 7.38 44.87 -0.96
N LEU A 403 7.67 44.76 0.34
CA LEU A 403 7.54 45.86 1.30
C LEU A 403 8.39 47.05 0.86
#